data_AF-A0A9D4M6N3-F1
#
_entry.id   AF-A0A9D4M6N3-F1
#
_cell.length_a   1.000
_cell.length_b   1.000
_cell.length_c   1.000
_cell.angle_alpha   90.00
_cell.angle_beta   90.00
_cell.angle_gamma   90.00
#
_symmetry.space_group_name_H-M   'P 1'
#
loop_
_entity.id
_entity.type
_entity.pdbx_description
1 polymer ?
#
loop_
_entity_poly.entity_id
_entity_poly.type
_entity_poly.pdbx_seq_one_letter_code
_entity_poly.pdbx_strand_id
1 'polypeptide(L)'
;MRCHATVSQHGDHFKPGLQDHAHPADLRLAVKAELSAVSKHLMELDPHRRAMEVVTHVMTNHIPEEQRFLAPKQKLLKRALNRHRAKNRPEEPTNLDFVLDTEYLKCADFLLADIRVGDQRHIIFATEYQRNLLCHAMRWFMDGTFKASVH
;
A
#
# COMPACT_ATOMS: atom_id res chain seq x y z
N MET A 1 19.22 27.75 -1.46
CA MET A 1 20.06 27.72 -2.67
C MET A 1 19.34 26.90 -3.72
N ARG A 2 19.13 27.41 -4.94
CA ARG A 2 18.57 26.62 -6.06
C ARG A 2 19.73 26.17 -6.94
N CYS A 3 19.75 24.90 -7.32
CA CYS A 3 20.74 24.34 -8.21
C CYS A 3 20.14 24.18 -9.60
N HIS A 4 20.85 24.64 -10.62
CA HIS A 4 20.44 24.55 -12.02
C HIS A 4 21.21 23.50 -12.81
N ALA A 5 22.09 22.74 -12.15
CA ALA A 5 22.76 21.60 -12.73
C ALA A 5 21.73 20.57 -13.23
N THR A 6 22.00 20.01 -14.40
CA THR A 6 21.13 19.03 -15.07
C THR A 6 21.93 17.80 -15.43
N VAL A 7 21.25 16.66 -15.53
CA VAL A 7 21.82 15.40 -16.00
C VAL A 7 20.84 14.78 -16.98
N SER A 8 21.34 14.34 -18.13
CA SER A 8 20.59 13.52 -19.07
C SER A 8 20.97 12.05 -18.90
N GLN A 9 19.97 11.17 -18.89
CA GLN A 9 20.15 9.72 -18.79
C GLN A 9 19.63 9.05 -20.06
N HIS A 10 20.40 8.13 -20.65
CA HIS A 10 19.98 7.21 -21.70
C HIS A 10 20.45 5.80 -21.34
N GLY A 11 19.52 4.93 -20.94
CA GLY A 11 19.86 3.64 -20.34
C GLY A 11 20.72 3.86 -19.08
N ASP A 12 21.91 3.27 -19.06
CA ASP A 12 22.88 3.40 -17.96
C ASP A 12 23.91 4.53 -18.19
N HIS A 13 23.80 5.26 -19.30
CA HIS A 13 24.70 6.37 -19.60
C HIS A 13 24.15 7.68 -19.07
N PHE A 14 24.94 8.32 -18.20
CA PHE A 14 24.65 9.64 -17.66
C PHE A 14 25.59 10.68 -18.30
N LYS A 15 25.02 11.75 -18.82
CA LYS A 15 25.77 12.91 -19.32
C LYS A 15 25.37 14.16 -18.52
N PRO A 16 26.30 14.79 -17.80
CA PRO A 16 26.03 16.05 -17.12
C PRO A 16 25.79 17.16 -18.14
N GLY A 17 24.94 18.12 -17.76
CA GLY A 17 24.70 19.34 -18.53
C GLY A 17 25.86 20.33 -18.41
N LEU A 18 25.69 21.52 -19.00
CA LEU A 18 26.73 22.56 -18.97
C LEU A 18 26.98 23.19 -17.60
N GLN A 19 26.02 23.10 -16.68
CA GLN A 19 26.12 23.77 -15.38
C GLN A 19 26.52 22.79 -14.28
N ASP A 20 27.61 23.13 -13.60
CA ASP A 20 28.07 22.40 -12.42
C ASP A 20 27.18 22.64 -11.20
N HIS A 21 27.24 21.72 -10.24
CA HIS A 21 26.56 21.87 -8.96
C HIS A 21 27.18 23.02 -8.16
N ALA A 22 26.34 23.93 -7.66
CA ALA A 22 26.74 25.02 -6.78
C ALA A 22 26.74 24.63 -5.28
N HIS A 23 26.66 23.34 -4.97
CA HIS A 23 26.58 22.82 -3.60
C HIS A 23 27.12 21.38 -3.54
N PRO A 24 27.59 20.92 -2.37
CA PRO A 24 27.96 19.52 -2.17
C PRO A 24 26.74 18.60 -2.24
N ALA A 25 26.98 17.29 -2.39
CA ALA A 25 25.93 16.28 -2.35
C ALA A 25 25.28 16.23 -0.95
N ASP A 26 23.93 16.16 -0.91
CA ASP A 26 23.19 15.96 0.32
C ASP A 26 22.92 14.46 0.54
N LEU A 27 23.77 13.84 1.36
CA LEU A 27 23.67 12.41 1.70
C LEU A 27 22.31 12.04 2.30
N ARG A 28 21.61 12.98 2.96
CA ARG A 28 20.28 12.72 3.53
C ARG A 28 19.23 12.48 2.44
N LEU A 29 19.39 13.09 1.27
CA LEU A 29 18.47 12.86 0.15
C LEU A 29 18.60 11.45 -0.41
N ALA A 30 19.83 10.94 -0.52
CA ALA A 30 20.10 9.58 -0.98
C ALA A 30 19.51 8.55 0.00
N VAL A 31 19.84 8.65 1.29
CA VAL A 31 19.29 7.77 2.34
C VAL A 31 17.77 7.83 2.38
N LYS A 32 17.18 9.03 2.26
CA LYS A 32 15.72 9.17 2.21
C LYS A 32 15.09 8.48 1.00
N ALA A 33 15.72 8.59 -0.18
CA ALA A 33 15.21 7.97 -1.40
C ALA A 33 15.24 6.45 -1.29
N GLU A 34 16.35 5.89 -0.82
CA GLU A 34 16.53 4.45 -0.58
C GLU A 34 15.49 3.92 0.41
N LEU A 35 15.41 4.50 1.62
CA LEU A 35 14.45 4.05 2.63
C LEU A 35 13.02 4.21 2.15
N SER A 36 12.72 5.23 1.35
CA SER A 36 11.40 5.38 0.75
C SER A 36 11.11 4.29 -0.29
N ALA A 37 12.10 3.83 -1.05
CA ALA A 37 11.91 2.74 -2.02
C ALA A 37 11.67 1.42 -1.28
N VAL A 38 12.53 1.08 -0.31
CA VAL A 38 12.40 -0.13 0.51
C VAL A 38 11.06 -0.15 1.24
N SER A 39 10.68 0.95 1.88
CA SER A 39 9.41 1.03 2.62
C SER A 39 8.18 0.85 1.72
N LYS A 40 8.21 1.36 0.48
CA LYS A 40 7.11 1.17 -0.48
C LYS A 40 7.02 -0.29 -0.92
N HIS A 41 8.16 -0.90 -1.24
CA HIS A 41 8.22 -2.32 -1.60
C HIS A 41 7.64 -3.22 -0.49
N LEU A 42 8.00 -2.96 0.77
CA LEU A 42 7.42 -3.69 1.92
C LEU A 42 5.90 -3.53 2.04
N MET A 43 5.34 -2.40 1.61
CA MET A 43 3.89 -2.17 1.61
C MET A 43 3.18 -2.85 0.45
N GLU A 44 3.85 -3.11 -0.66
CA GLU A 44 3.31 -3.92 -1.77
C GLU A 44 3.25 -5.40 -1.36
N LEU A 45 4.26 -5.87 -0.62
CA LEU A 45 4.29 -7.22 -0.04
C LEU A 45 3.24 -7.43 1.05
N ASP A 46 2.93 -6.40 1.85
CA ASP A 46 1.87 -6.45 2.87
C ASP A 46 1.07 -5.13 2.90
N PRO A 47 -0.01 -5.03 2.10
CA PRO A 47 -0.86 -3.85 2.02
C PRO A 47 -1.54 -3.47 3.34
N HIS A 48 -1.72 -4.44 4.25
CA HIS A 48 -2.46 -4.27 5.51
C HIS A 48 -1.58 -3.87 6.69
N ARG A 49 -0.26 -4.09 6.61
CA ARG A 49 0.70 -3.66 7.64
C ARG A 49 0.54 -2.18 8.00
N ARG A 50 0.77 -1.76 9.25
CA ARG A 50 0.64 -0.33 9.57
C ARG A 50 1.85 0.42 9.03
N ALA A 51 1.63 1.58 8.40
CA ALA A 51 2.71 2.39 7.83
C ALA A 51 3.78 2.77 8.88
N MET A 52 3.39 2.98 10.14
CA MET A 52 4.35 3.28 11.21
C MET A 52 5.22 2.06 11.57
N GLU A 53 4.67 0.85 11.54
CA GLU A 53 5.44 -0.38 11.77
C GLU A 53 6.48 -0.59 10.68
N VAL A 54 6.12 -0.33 9.42
CA VAL A 54 7.07 -0.35 8.29
C VAL A 54 8.18 0.68 8.50
N VAL A 55 7.83 1.92 8.88
CA VAL A 55 8.82 2.98 9.15
C VAL A 55 9.79 2.57 10.26
N THR A 56 9.27 2.09 11.39
CA THR A 56 10.12 1.65 12.51
C THR A 56 11.03 0.51 12.08
N HIS A 57 10.47 -0.51 11.42
CA HIS A 57 11.24 -1.64 10.91
C HIS A 57 12.37 -1.20 9.97
N VAL A 58 12.08 -0.32 9.02
CA VAL A 58 13.07 0.15 8.05
C VAL A 58 14.16 1.00 8.71
N MET A 59 13.77 1.90 9.63
CA MET A 59 14.72 2.75 10.35
C MET A 59 15.68 1.94 11.24
N THR A 60 15.19 0.86 11.84
CA THR A 60 16.00 0.02 12.73
C THR A 60 16.95 -0.90 11.96
N ASN A 61 16.51 -1.47 10.83
CA ASN A 61 17.25 -2.53 10.15
C ASN A 61 18.06 -2.07 8.93
N HIS A 62 17.74 -0.92 8.32
CA HIS A 62 18.41 -0.45 7.10
C HIS A 62 19.33 0.75 7.32
N ILE A 63 19.41 1.30 8.53
CA ILE A 63 20.33 2.40 8.83
C ILE A 63 21.31 1.92 9.91
N PRO A 64 22.62 1.81 9.58
CA PRO A 64 23.65 1.54 10.57
C PRO A 64 23.60 2.57 11.71
N GLU A 65 23.95 2.15 12.92
CA GLU A 65 23.85 3.00 14.11
C GLU A 65 24.64 4.30 13.96
N GLU A 66 25.84 4.22 13.39
CA GLU A 66 26.73 5.33 13.11
C GLU A 66 26.16 6.31 12.08
N GLN A 67 25.20 5.90 11.24
CA GLN A 67 24.59 6.73 10.18
C GLN A 67 23.19 7.26 10.54
N ARG A 68 22.68 6.99 11.75
CA ARG A 68 21.32 7.42 12.16
C ARG A 68 21.09 8.93 12.10
N PHE A 69 22.14 9.75 12.16
CA PHE A 69 22.05 11.21 11.99
C PHE A 69 21.63 11.64 10.57
N LEU A 70 21.70 10.74 9.58
CA LEU A 70 21.22 10.94 8.21
C LEU A 70 19.75 10.53 8.03
N ALA A 71 19.14 9.89 9.03
CA ALA A 71 17.81 9.33 8.92
C ALA A 71 16.75 10.41 8.63
N PRO A 72 15.80 10.17 7.71
CA PRO A 72 14.73 11.10 7.45
C PRO A 72 13.75 11.15 8.64
N LYS A 73 12.99 12.24 8.74
CA LYS A 73 11.93 12.34 9.76
C LYS A 73 10.88 11.26 9.54
N GLN A 74 10.72 10.36 10.51
CA GLN A 74 9.76 9.25 10.47
C GLN A 74 8.33 9.69 10.09
N LYS A 75 7.86 10.83 10.63
CA LYS A 75 6.54 11.40 10.29
C LYS A 75 6.38 11.69 8.80
N LEU A 76 7.44 12.16 8.13
CA LEU A 76 7.41 12.45 6.69
C LEU A 76 7.40 11.16 5.86
N LEU A 77 8.19 10.16 6.27
CA LEU A 77 8.19 8.85 5.63
C LEU A 77 6.82 8.20 5.76
N LYS A 78 6.25 8.15 6.96
CA LYS A 78 4.87 7.68 7.21
C LYS A 78 3.85 8.36 6.29
N ARG A 79 3.92 9.69 6.12
CA ARG A 79 3.00 10.42 5.23
C ARG A 79 3.20 10.03 3.76
N ALA A 80 4.44 9.83 3.32
CA ALA A 80 4.73 9.36 1.97
C ALA A 80 4.16 7.96 1.72
N LEU A 81 4.31 7.06 2.69
CA LEU A 81 3.76 5.70 2.68
C LEU A 81 2.23 5.68 2.63
N ASN A 82 1.56 6.48 3.46
CA ASN A 82 0.10 6.58 3.42
C ASN A 82 -0.41 7.11 2.08
N ARG A 83 0.29 8.06 1.45
CA ARG A 83 -0.06 8.53 0.09
C ARG A 83 0.14 7.46 -0.96
N HIS A 84 1.23 6.70 -0.86
CA HIS A 84 1.47 5.57 -1.75
C HIS A 84 0.36 4.51 -1.62
N ARG A 85 -0.04 4.16 -0.39
CA ARG A 85 -1.19 3.29 -0.13
C ARG A 85 -2.48 3.84 -0.73
N ALA A 86 -2.78 5.11 -0.51
CA ALA A 86 -3.99 5.73 -1.04
C ALA A 86 -4.04 5.71 -2.57
N LYS A 87 -2.89 5.89 -3.24
CA LYS A 87 -2.78 5.81 -4.70
C LYS A 87 -2.97 4.39 -5.23
N ASN A 88 -2.54 3.38 -4.48
CA ASN A 88 -2.59 1.98 -4.88
C ASN A 88 -3.83 1.24 -4.36
N ARG A 89 -4.71 1.91 -3.60
CA ARG A 89 -5.95 1.31 -3.11
C ARG A 89 -6.95 1.24 -4.27
N PRO A 90 -7.69 0.13 -4.44
CA PRO A 90 -8.81 0.08 -5.36
C PRO A 90 -9.80 1.20 -5.10
N GLU A 91 -10.44 1.69 -6.17
CA GLU A 91 -11.47 2.72 -6.05
C GLU A 91 -12.63 2.21 -5.18
N GLU A 92 -13.22 3.13 -4.41
CA GLU A 92 -14.39 2.77 -3.62
C GLU A 92 -15.59 2.53 -4.54
N PRO A 93 -16.28 1.39 -4.42
CA PRO A 93 -17.38 1.05 -5.30
C PRO A 93 -18.54 2.02 -5.09
N THR A 94 -19.07 2.57 -6.19
CA THR A 94 -20.17 3.55 -6.19
C THR A 94 -21.53 2.93 -6.48
N ASN A 95 -21.55 1.71 -7.00
CA ASN A 95 -22.74 0.93 -7.33
C ASN A 95 -22.47 -0.56 -7.14
N LEU A 96 -23.46 -1.41 -7.44
CA LEU A 96 -23.36 -2.87 -7.31
C LEU A 96 -22.58 -3.55 -8.45
N ASP A 97 -22.18 -2.82 -9.49
CA ASP A 97 -21.48 -3.32 -10.69
C ASP A 97 -19.95 -3.23 -10.61
N PHE A 98 -19.39 -3.13 -9.41
CA PHE A 98 -17.95 -3.06 -9.22
C PHE A 98 -17.24 -4.41 -9.39
N VAL A 99 -15.95 -4.38 -9.77
CA VAL A 99 -15.11 -5.57 -9.80
C VAL A 99 -14.50 -5.82 -8.43
N LEU A 100 -14.57 -7.05 -7.94
CA LEU A 100 -13.87 -7.47 -6.73
C LEU A 100 -12.39 -7.72 -7.06
N ASP A 101 -11.51 -6.91 -6.47
CA ASP A 101 -10.06 -7.12 -6.54
C ASP A 101 -9.63 -8.13 -5.46
N THR A 102 -9.66 -9.41 -5.81
CA THR A 102 -9.28 -10.52 -4.91
C THR A 102 -7.78 -10.59 -4.67
N GLU A 103 -6.95 -10.05 -5.59
CA GLU A 103 -5.51 -9.98 -5.44
C GLU A 103 -5.10 -8.95 -4.38
N TYR A 104 -5.77 -7.79 -4.36
CA TYR A 104 -5.50 -6.75 -3.37
C TYR A 104 -5.72 -7.22 -1.92
N LEU A 105 -6.78 -8.00 -1.68
CA LEU A 105 -7.09 -8.52 -0.35
C LEU A 105 -6.22 -9.73 0.06
N LYS A 106 -5.46 -10.32 -0.88
CA LYS A 106 -4.63 -11.51 -0.67
C LYS A 106 -5.36 -12.64 0.06
N CYS A 107 -6.66 -12.78 -0.17
CA CYS A 107 -7.53 -13.70 0.56
C CYS A 107 -8.41 -14.53 -0.39
N ALA A 108 -7.77 -15.26 -1.30
CA ALA A 108 -8.47 -16.07 -2.31
C ALA A 108 -9.55 -16.99 -1.71
N ASP A 109 -9.28 -17.59 -0.54
CA ASP A 109 -10.19 -18.53 0.11
C ASP A 109 -11.31 -17.87 0.93
N PHE A 110 -11.32 -16.54 1.04
CA PHE A 110 -12.33 -15.80 1.80
C PHE A 110 -13.57 -15.48 0.97
N LEU A 111 -13.40 -15.18 -0.33
CA LEU A 111 -14.51 -15.01 -1.27
C LEU A 111 -14.98 -16.40 -1.74
N LEU A 112 -16.20 -16.78 -1.35
CA LEU A 112 -16.76 -18.08 -1.71
C LEU A 112 -17.54 -18.03 -3.02
N ALA A 113 -18.29 -16.96 -3.25
CA ALA A 113 -19.08 -16.80 -4.46
C ALA A 113 -19.43 -15.33 -4.73
N ASP A 114 -19.57 -14.99 -6.01
CA ASP A 114 -20.16 -13.75 -6.51
C ASP A 114 -21.19 -14.14 -7.57
N ILE A 115 -22.48 -14.08 -7.21
CA ILE A 115 -23.59 -14.67 -7.97
C ILE A 115 -24.59 -13.57 -8.31
N ARG A 116 -25.12 -13.58 -9.54
CA ARG A 116 -26.23 -12.73 -9.95
C ARG A 116 -27.51 -13.53 -10.10
N VAL A 117 -28.58 -13.06 -9.46
CA VAL A 117 -29.94 -13.62 -9.56
C VAL A 117 -30.88 -12.49 -9.94
N GLY A 118 -31.30 -12.45 -11.21
CA GLY A 118 -31.97 -11.27 -11.77
C GLY A 118 -31.08 -10.03 -11.66
N ASP A 119 -31.64 -8.94 -11.14
CA ASP A 119 -30.92 -7.67 -10.93
C ASP A 119 -30.19 -7.60 -9.57
N GLN A 120 -30.16 -8.69 -8.80
CA GLN A 120 -29.49 -8.75 -7.50
C GLN A 120 -28.12 -9.41 -7.62
N ARG A 121 -27.12 -8.79 -7.00
CA ARG A 121 -25.79 -9.35 -6.83
C ARG A 121 -25.60 -9.83 -5.39
N HIS A 122 -25.22 -11.09 -5.24
CA HIS A 122 -24.94 -11.73 -3.96
C HIS A 122 -23.45 -12.05 -3.88
N ILE A 123 -22.76 -11.44 -2.91
CA ILE A 123 -21.34 -11.70 -2.66
C ILE A 123 -21.23 -12.42 -1.32
N ILE A 124 -20.65 -13.61 -1.33
CA ILE A 124 -20.55 -14.50 -0.17
C ILE A 124 -19.10 -14.55 0.28
N PHE A 125 -18.87 -14.11 1.52
CA PHE A 125 -17.58 -14.22 2.18
C PHE A 125 -17.68 -15.09 3.42
N ALA A 126 -16.77 -16.05 3.58
CA ALA A 126 -16.58 -16.74 4.85
C ALA A 126 -15.22 -17.42 4.91
N THR A 127 -14.64 -17.44 6.11
CA THR A 127 -13.45 -18.25 6.40
C THR A 127 -13.82 -19.72 6.49
N GLU A 128 -12.83 -20.61 6.35
CA GLU A 128 -13.03 -22.04 6.55
C GLU A 128 -13.62 -22.36 7.93
N TYR A 129 -13.14 -21.67 8.97
CA TYR A 129 -13.67 -21.80 10.32
C TYR A 129 -15.17 -21.45 10.39
N GLN A 130 -15.59 -20.34 9.77
CA GLN A 130 -17.00 -19.93 9.72
C GLN A 130 -17.85 -20.96 8.97
N ARG A 131 -17.35 -21.51 7.85
CA ARG A 131 -18.05 -22.58 7.12
C ARG A 131 -18.22 -23.83 7.98
N ASN A 132 -17.15 -24.25 8.67
CA ASN A 132 -17.20 -25.41 9.56
C ASN A 132 -18.22 -25.21 10.67
N LEU A 133 -18.29 -24.03 11.29
CA LEU A 133 -19.32 -23.72 12.28
C LEU A 133 -20.74 -23.82 11.67
N LEU A 134 -20.96 -23.25 10.48
CA LEU A 134 -22.26 -23.28 9.82
C LEU A 134 -22.70 -24.71 9.45
N CYS A 135 -21.78 -25.55 8.96
CA CYS A 135 -22.07 -26.94 8.62
C CYS A 135 -22.50 -27.79 9.83
N HIS A 136 -22.01 -27.49 11.03
CA HIS A 136 -22.34 -28.22 12.26
C HIS A 136 -23.48 -27.55 13.06
N ALA A 137 -23.92 -26.36 12.66
CA ALA A 137 -24.99 -25.66 13.35
C ALA A 137 -26.35 -26.28 13.02
N MET A 138 -27.11 -26.70 14.04
CA MET A 138 -28.49 -27.19 13.87
C MET A 138 -29.48 -26.08 13.51
N ARG A 139 -29.16 -24.82 13.83
CA ARG A 139 -29.99 -23.65 13.55
C ARG A 139 -29.12 -22.50 13.10
N TRP A 140 -29.56 -21.79 12.06
CA TRP A 140 -28.91 -20.60 11.56
C TRP A 140 -29.71 -19.37 11.94
N PHE A 141 -29.03 -18.37 12.52
CA PHE A 141 -29.58 -17.05 12.74
C PHE A 141 -28.92 -16.12 11.74
N MET A 142 -29.73 -15.46 10.92
CA MET A 142 -29.27 -14.45 9.98
C MET A 142 -29.68 -13.09 10.53
N ASP A 143 -28.70 -12.24 10.79
CA ASP A 143 -28.92 -10.83 11.09
C ASP A 143 -28.53 -10.00 9.86
N GLY A 144 -29.40 -9.07 9.48
CA GLY A 144 -29.27 -8.29 8.26
C GLY A 144 -29.03 -6.83 8.59
N THR A 145 -27.85 -6.31 8.24
CA THR A 145 -27.62 -4.86 8.25
C THR A 145 -27.98 -4.29 6.88
N PHE A 146 -29.14 -3.65 6.78
CA PHE A 146 -29.58 -3.00 5.55
C PHE A 146 -29.18 -1.52 5.56
N LYS A 147 -28.29 -1.12 4.65
CA LYS A 147 -28.06 0.29 4.31
C LYS A 147 -28.66 0.55 2.93
N ALA A 148 -29.61 1.49 2.87
CA ALA A 148 -30.08 2.03 1.60
C ALA A 148 -29.16 3.19 1.20
N SER A 149 -28.42 3.03 0.10
CA SER A 149 -27.78 4.14 -0.59
C SER A 149 -28.78 4.71 -1.58
N VAL A 150 -29.24 5.93 -1.35
CA VAL A 150 -30.06 6.68 -2.32
C VAL A 150 -29.12 7.12 -3.44
N HIS A 151 -29.42 6.73 -4.67
CA HIS A 151 -28.72 7.18 -5.87
C HIS A 151 -28.97 8.66 -6.13
#